data_AF-A0AAE1CMW8-F1
#
_entry.id   AF-A0AAE1CMW8-F1
#
_cell.length_a   1.000
_cell.length_b   1.000
_cell.length_c   1.000
_cell.angle_alpha   90.00
_cell.angle_beta   90.00
_cell.angle_gamma   90.00
#
_symmetry.space_group_name_H-M   'P 1'
#
loop_
_entity.id
_entity.type
_entity.pdbx_description
1 polymer ?
#
loop_
_entity_poly.entity_id
_entity_poly.type
_entity_poly.pdbx_seq_one_letter_code
_entity_poly.pdbx_strand_id
1 'polypeptide(L)'
;MSEVNCLVDDGESRLIYDRAAPELQGKLKFRFDFNDAGGGKETGILQMLKNGEVVRYHQSRPFPAGSLKLKKIDENEVACIVKLKKVDTSINLNDFFTN
;
A
#
# COMPACT_ATOMS: atom_id res chain seq x y z
N MET A 1 -14.88 -1.52 10.20
CA MET A 1 -13.65 -1.88 9.48
C MET A 1 -12.51 -1.28 10.27
N SER A 2 -11.57 -2.08 10.81
CA SER A 2 -10.43 -1.49 11.52
C SER A 2 -9.42 -0.94 10.50
N GLU A 3 -8.90 0.25 10.76
CA GLU A 3 -7.97 0.94 9.88
C GLU A 3 -6.67 0.15 9.71
N VAL A 4 -6.09 0.24 8.51
CA VAL A 4 -4.75 -0.26 8.24
C VAL A 4 -3.76 0.79 8.73
N ASN A 5 -2.87 0.40 9.64
CA ASN A 5 -1.72 1.23 9.99
C ASN A 5 -0.69 1.13 8.85
N CYS A 6 -0.60 2.21 8.07
CA CYS A 6 0.39 2.38 7.01
C CYS A 6 1.51 3.30 7.50
N LEU A 7 2.71 2.76 7.69
CA LEU A 7 3.92 3.54 7.90
C LEU A 7 4.57 3.80 6.53
N VAL A 8 4.91 5.05 6.25
CA VAL A 8 5.58 5.45 5.01
C VAL A 8 7.06 5.65 5.28
N ASP A 9 7.91 4.95 4.53
CA ASP A 9 9.36 5.17 4.49
C ASP A 9 9.72 5.65 3.08
N ASP A 10 9.71 6.98 2.93
CA ASP A 10 9.88 7.65 1.65
C ASP A 10 11.30 7.49 1.07
N GLY A 11 12.33 7.48 1.94
CA GLY A 11 13.73 7.33 1.56
C GLY A 11 14.00 6.01 0.87
N GLU A 12 13.44 4.92 1.40
CA GLU A 12 13.49 3.59 0.79
C GLU A 12 12.35 3.34 -0.22
N SER A 13 11.49 4.33 -0.45
CA SER A 13 10.31 4.25 -1.32
C SER A 13 9.44 3.03 -1.01
N ARG A 14 9.11 2.81 0.27
CA ARG A 14 8.32 1.65 0.72
C ARG A 14 7.20 2.04 1.68
N LEU A 15 6.12 1.26 1.59
CA LEU A 15 4.97 1.34 2.50
C LEU A 15 4.99 0.10 3.38
N ILE A 16 4.87 0.28 4.69
CA ILE A 16 4.94 -0.80 5.67
C ILE A 16 3.60 -0.89 6.35
N TYR A 17 2.93 -2.02 6.16
CA TYR A 17 1.61 -2.28 6.68
C TYR A 17 1.66 -3.30 7.81
N ASP A 18 1.06 -2.95 8.94
CA ASP A 18 1.00 -3.83 10.10
C ASP A 18 0.22 -5.12 9.81
N ARG A 19 0.79 -6.25 10.24
CA ARG A 19 0.17 -7.59 10.24
C ARG A 19 0.11 -8.20 11.64
N ALA A 20 0.59 -7.52 12.68
CA ALA A 20 0.64 -8.08 14.03
C ALA A 20 -0.76 -8.29 14.65
N ALA A 21 -1.78 -7.63 14.10
CA ALA A 21 -3.16 -7.75 14.56
C ALA A 21 -3.65 -9.23 14.52
N PRO A 22 -4.33 -9.74 15.58
CA PRO A 22 -4.76 -11.14 15.66
C PRO A 22 -5.60 -11.62 14.46
N GLU A 23 -6.45 -10.76 13.90
CA GLU A 23 -7.27 -11.09 12.73
C GLU A 23 -6.44 -11.34 11.46
N LEU A 24 -5.23 -10.79 11.40
CA LEU A 24 -4.27 -10.91 10.29
C LEU A 24 -3.31 -12.10 10.44
N GLN A 25 -3.39 -12.85 11.54
CA GLN A 25 -2.60 -14.06 11.71
C GLN A 25 -3.05 -15.17 10.73
N GLY A 26 -2.07 -15.95 10.26
CA GLY A 26 -2.27 -17.06 9.32
C GLY A 26 -1.98 -16.70 7.86
N LYS A 27 -2.48 -17.54 6.94
CA LYS A 27 -2.22 -17.39 5.50
C LYS A 27 -3.09 -16.27 4.91
N LEU A 28 -2.47 -15.12 4.65
CA LEU A 28 -3.06 -13.98 3.96
C LEU A 28 -2.58 -13.91 2.51
N LYS A 29 -3.38 -13.30 1.64
CA LYS A 29 -2.94 -12.83 0.32
C LYS A 29 -2.89 -11.31 0.31
N PHE A 30 -1.83 -10.75 -0.22
CA PHE A 30 -1.64 -9.31 -0.35
C PHE A 30 -1.81 -8.90 -1.81
N ARG A 31 -2.54 -7.82 -2.01
CA ARG A 31 -2.76 -7.24 -3.33
C ARG A 31 -2.54 -5.74 -3.25
N PHE A 32 -1.71 -5.22 -4.15
CA PHE A 32 -1.47 -3.79 -4.29
C PHE A 32 -1.60 -3.41 -5.76
N ASP A 33 -2.52 -2.50 -6.07
CA ASP A 33 -2.81 -2.07 -7.44
C ASP A 33 -2.90 -0.54 -7.50
N PHE A 34 -2.70 0.00 -8.69
CA PHE A 34 -2.98 1.40 -9.00
C PHE A 34 -4.30 1.47 -9.78
N ASN A 35 -5.21 2.31 -9.31
CA ASN A 35 -6.50 2.53 -9.94
C ASN A 35 -6.60 3.96 -10.46
N ASP A 36 -7.22 4.13 -11.63
CA ASP A 36 -7.52 5.45 -12.18
C ASP A 36 -8.44 6.23 -11.23
N ALA A 37 -8.04 7.46 -10.90
CA ALA A 37 -8.80 8.40 -10.08
C ALA A 37 -9.36 9.56 -10.92
N GLY A 38 -9.18 9.52 -12.24
CA GLY A 38 -9.61 10.54 -13.18
C GLY A 38 -8.66 11.74 -13.23
N GLY A 39 -8.74 12.50 -14.33
CA GLY A 39 -7.99 13.76 -14.49
C GLY A 39 -6.46 13.59 -14.50
N GLY A 40 -5.96 12.46 -15.00
CA GLY A 40 -4.52 12.16 -15.02
C GLY A 40 -3.93 11.78 -13.67
N LYS A 41 -4.77 11.36 -12.71
CA LYS A 41 -4.37 10.90 -11.39
C LYS A 41 -4.71 9.42 -11.19
N GLU A 42 -3.99 8.78 -10.29
CA GLU A 42 -4.26 7.42 -9.84
C GLU A 42 -4.22 7.34 -8.30
N THR A 43 -4.79 6.28 -7.75
CA THR A 43 -4.72 5.94 -6.32
C THR A 43 -4.08 4.58 -6.15
N GLY A 44 -3.23 4.43 -5.13
CA GLY A 44 -2.71 3.14 -4.72
C GLY A 44 -3.67 2.47 -3.75
N ILE A 45 -4.04 1.22 -4.04
CA ILE A 45 -4.95 0.42 -3.22
C ILE A 45 -4.22 -0.80 -2.71
N LEU A 46 -4.20 -0.97 -1.39
CA LEU A 46 -3.79 -2.20 -0.72
C LEU A 46 -5.03 -2.97 -0.24
N GLN A 47 -5.04 -4.27 -0.52
CA GLN A 47 -5.99 -5.22 0.05
C GLN A 47 -5.24 -6.37 0.70
N MET A 48 -5.64 -6.73 1.93
CA MET A 48 -5.24 -7.99 2.57
C MET A 48 -6.45 -8.93 2.56
N LEU A 49 -6.28 -10.11 1.99
CA LEU A 49 -7.33 -11.09 1.84
C LEU A 49 -7.06 -12.32 2.72
N LYS A 50 -8.09 -12.76 3.44
CA LYS A 50 -8.10 -14.03 4.19
C LYS A 50 -9.21 -14.88 3.62
N ASN A 51 -8.87 -16.08 3.13
CA ASN A 51 -9.84 -17.00 2.50
C ASN A 51 -10.66 -16.39 1.34
N GLY A 52 -10.10 -15.38 0.64
CA GLY A 52 -10.78 -14.70 -0.47
C GLY A 52 -11.57 -13.45 -0.06
N GLU A 53 -11.72 -13.18 1.23
CA GLU A 53 -12.41 -11.99 1.74
C GLU A 53 -11.41 -10.89 2.13
N VAL A 54 -11.75 -9.63 1.83
CA VAL A 54 -10.93 -8.48 2.20
C VAL A 54 -11.09 -8.21 3.70
N VAL A 55 -10.05 -8.51 4.47
CA VAL A 55 -10.02 -8.27 5.93
C VAL A 55 -9.45 -6.89 6.27
N ARG A 56 -8.69 -6.30 5.35
CA ARG A 56 -8.11 -4.96 5.47
C ARG A 56 -8.01 -4.29 4.10
N TYR A 57 -8.26 -2.99 4.09
CA TYR A 57 -8.27 -2.14 2.91
C TYR A 57 -7.60 -0.80 3.24
N HIS A 58 -6.74 -0.32 2.34
CA HIS A 58 -6.15 1.01 2.43
C HIS A 58 -6.10 1.62 1.04
N GLN A 59 -6.51 2.88 0.91
CA GLN A 59 -6.45 3.64 -0.32
C GLN A 59 -5.69 4.94 -0.07
N SER A 60 -4.74 5.26 -0.96
CA SER A 60 -4.00 6.51 -0.90
C SER A 60 -4.85 7.70 -1.32
N ARG A 61 -4.37 8.91 -1.04
CA ARG A 61 -4.83 10.11 -1.74
C ARG A 61 -4.44 10.01 -3.24
N PRO A 62 -5.19 10.64 -4.15
CA PRO A 62 -4.84 10.65 -5.57
C PRO A 62 -3.49 11.35 -5.83
N PHE A 63 -2.68 10.77 -6.69
CA PHE A 63 -1.38 11.30 -7.13
C PHE A 63 -1.25 11.24 -8.66
N PRO A 64 -0.31 11.97 -9.29
CA PRO A 64 -0.15 11.96 -10.75
C PRO A 64 0.04 10.54 -11.30
N ALA A 65 -0.72 10.17 -12.32
CA ALA A 65 -0.69 8.82 -12.88
C ALA A 65 0.69 8.48 -13.48
N GLY A 66 1.17 7.27 -13.22
CA GLY A 66 2.48 6.81 -13.70
C GLY A 66 3.69 7.34 -12.92
N SER A 67 3.46 8.15 -11.87
CA SER A 67 4.53 8.66 -11.00
C SER A 67 5.13 7.56 -10.11
N LEU A 68 4.39 6.48 -9.86
CA LEU A 68 4.82 5.32 -9.09
C LEU A 68 4.71 4.03 -9.89
N LYS A 69 5.60 3.07 -9.59
CA LYS A 69 5.48 1.68 -10.06
C LYS A 69 5.72 0.71 -8.90
N LEU A 70 4.99 -0.40 -8.88
CA LEU A 70 5.24 -1.47 -7.94
C LEU A 70 6.53 -2.20 -8.31
N LYS A 71 7.48 -2.30 -7.38
CA LYS A 71 8.70 -3.11 -7.56
C LYS A 71 8.51 -4.52 -7.02
N LYS A 72 8.08 -4.62 -5.76
CA LYS A 72 7.98 -5.88 -5.03
C LYS A 72 7.05 -5.72 -3.84
N ILE A 73 6.41 -6.81 -3.44
CA ILE A 73 5.77 -6.93 -2.14
C ILE A 73 6.57 -7.97 -1.36
N ASP A 74 7.14 -7.55 -0.24
CA ASP A 74 7.79 -8.43 0.74
C ASP A 74 6.86 -8.64 1.92
N GLU A 75 6.84 -9.85 2.47
CA GLU A 75 5.96 -10.17 3.58
C GLU A 75 6.71 -10.94 4.68
N ASN A 76 6.39 -10.64 5.94
CA ASN A 76 6.85 -11.40 7.10
C ASN A 76 5.71 -11.54 8.13
N GLU A 77 6.01 -12.14 9.28
CA GLU A 77 5.03 -12.42 10.32
C GLU A 77 4.38 -11.16 10.94
N VAL A 78 5.05 -10.01 10.87
CA VAL A 78 4.62 -8.77 11.53
C VAL A 78 4.22 -7.65 10.57
N ALA A 79 4.66 -7.72 9.31
CA ALA A 79 4.44 -6.64 8.34
C ALA A 79 4.34 -7.13 6.89
N CYS A 80 3.61 -6.35 6.08
CA CYS A 80 3.64 -6.40 4.62
C CYS A 80 4.33 -5.12 4.13
N ILE A 81 5.41 -5.27 3.37
CA ILE A 81 6.22 -4.17 2.86
C ILE A 81 6.02 -4.06 1.35
N VAL A 82 5.32 -3.01 0.91
CA VAL A 82 5.15 -2.68 -0.50
C VAL A 82 6.29 -1.77 -0.93
N LYS A 83 7.21 -2.27 -1.76
CA LYS A 83 8.31 -1.51 -2.33
C LYS A 83 7.88 -0.88 -3.65
N LEU A 84 8.02 0.43 -3.74
CA LEU A 84 7.67 1.23 -4.89
C LEU A 84 8.92 1.75 -5.60
N LYS A 85 8.75 2.12 -6.86
CA LYS A 85 9.69 2.93 -7.63
C LYS A 85 9.04 4.29 -7.86
N LYS A 86 9.68 5.34 -7.39
CA LYS A 86 9.40 6.71 -7.85
C LYS A 86 9.89 6.85 -9.29
N VAL A 87 8.96 6.96 -10.22
CA VAL A 87 9.26 7.29 -11.63
C VAL A 87 9.47 8.78 -11.75
N ASP A 88 8.61 9.55 -11.09
CA ASP A 88 8.81 10.97 -10.84
C ASP A 88 9.48 11.14 -9.46
N THR A 89 10.67 11.74 -9.43
CA THR A 89 11.43 11.91 -8.17
C THR A 89 10.95 13.08 -7.32
N SER A 90 10.04 13.92 -7.84
CA SER A 90 9.47 15.06 -7.11
C SER A 90 8.39 14.67 -6.10
N ILE A 91 7.87 13.44 -6.19
CA ILE A 91 6.82 12.97 -5.30
C ILE A 91 7.35 12.58 -3.92
N ASN A 92 6.57 12.89 -2.90
CA ASN A 92 6.78 12.42 -1.54
C ASN A 92 5.64 11.46 -1.17
N LEU A 93 5.96 10.21 -0.83
CA LEU A 93 4.98 9.19 -0.47
C LEU A 93 4.15 9.61 0.75
N ASN A 94 4.71 10.44 1.64
CA ASN A 94 3.98 10.91 2.82
C ASN A 94 2.76 11.74 2.45
N ASP A 95 2.82 12.48 1.34
CA ASP A 95 1.70 13.31 0.89
C ASP A 95 0.46 12.49 0.51
N PHE A 96 0.63 11.18 0.25
CA PHE A 96 -0.41 10.32 -0.30
C PHE A 96 -0.77 9.10 0.56
N PHE A 97 0.16 8.59 1.38
CA PHE A 97 0.00 7.30 2.08
C PHE A 97 0.13 7.39 3.61
N THR A 98 0.25 8.59 4.19
CA THR A 98 0.13 8.76 5.64
C THR A 98 -1.34 8.92 6.04
N ASN A 99 -1.70 8.34 7.19
CA ASN A 99 -3.00 8.53 7.84
C ASN A 99 -3.13 9.95 8.38
#